data_AF-A0A496D8B2-F1
#
_entry.id   AF-A0A496D8B2-F1
#
_cell.length_a   1.000
_cell.length_b   1.000
_cell.length_c   1.000
_cell.angle_alpha   90.00
_cell.angle_beta   90.00
_cell.angle_gamma   90.00
#
_symmetry.space_group_name_H-M   'P 1'
#
loop_
_entity.id
_entity.type
_entity.pdbx_description
1 polymer ?
#
loop_
_entity_poly.entity_id
_entity_poly.type
_entity_poly.pdbx_seq_one_letter_code
_entity_poly.pdbx_strand_id
1 'polypeptide(L)'
;MAVGTLFGGILEFFQLSDDINISSTRYFYSPEVNFSGGSLLPTDQTVYGFSALCATDALLYSVLIADKDPNQFNKICSFDWKGNEIAKYQTDCLVFNLCASDTDTNRLYAIAISQEKGFYLVSFDLE
;
A
#
# COMPACT_ATOMS: atom_id res chain seq x y z
N MET A 1 0.76 10.61 9.36
CA MET A 1 -0.17 9.48 9.04
C MET A 1 -0.39 9.45 7.54
N ALA A 2 -0.64 8.29 6.95
CA ALA A 2 -1.02 8.16 5.54
C ALA A 2 -2.13 7.12 5.35
N VAL A 3 -2.98 7.31 4.33
CA VAL A 3 -4.08 6.40 3.97
C VAL A 3 -4.09 6.23 2.45
N GLY A 4 -4.29 5.00 1.98
CA GLY A 4 -4.33 4.65 0.57
C GLY A 4 -5.63 3.95 0.21
N THR A 5 -6.19 4.23 -0.96
CA THR A 5 -7.42 3.57 -1.43
C THR A 5 -7.11 2.27 -2.18
N LEU A 6 -7.89 1.23 -1.88
CA LEU A 6 -7.84 -0.04 -2.60
C LEU A 6 -8.45 0.07 -4.01
N PHE A 7 -9.56 0.79 -4.17
CA PHE A 7 -10.13 1.08 -5.49
C PHE A 7 -9.46 2.33 -6.05
N GLY A 8 -8.97 2.25 -7.29
CA GLY A 8 -8.14 3.28 -7.88
C GLY A 8 -6.74 3.24 -7.27
N GLY A 9 -6.26 4.36 -6.78
CA GLY A 9 -4.95 4.47 -6.14
C GLY A 9 -4.72 5.89 -5.71
N ILE A 10 -5.45 6.31 -4.69
CA ILE A 10 -5.30 7.63 -4.08
C ILE A 10 -4.52 7.45 -2.79
N LEU A 11 -3.45 8.23 -2.62
CA LEU A 11 -2.62 8.22 -1.42
C LEU A 11 -2.66 9.60 -0.76
N GLU A 12 -3.18 9.64 0.45
CA GLU A 12 -3.33 10.87 1.24
C GLU A 12 -2.42 10.84 2.46
N PHE A 13 -1.76 11.96 2.71
CA PHE A 13 -0.86 12.18 3.82
C PHE A 13 -1.44 13.23 4.74
N PHE A 14 -1.32 12.99 6.04
CA PHE A 14 -1.89 13.80 7.08
C PHE A 14 -0.83 14.21 8.09
N GLN A 15 -0.81 15.50 8.38
CA GLN A 15 -0.10 16.04 9.53
C GLN A 15 -1.00 15.90 10.76
N LEU A 16 -0.47 15.26 11.80
CA LEU A 16 -1.14 15.11 13.08
C LEU A 16 -0.57 16.17 14.03
N SER A 17 -1.45 17.01 14.56
CA SER A 17 -1.13 18.02 15.56
C SER A 17 -2.27 18.01 16.60
N ASP A 18 -2.80 19.17 16.98
CA ASP A 18 -4.05 19.25 17.73
C ASP A 18 -5.26 18.83 16.87
N ASP A 19 -5.13 18.95 15.53
CA ASP A 19 -6.08 18.49 14.52
C ASP A 19 -5.42 17.55 13.48
N ILE A 20 -6.24 16.90 12.65
CA ILE A 20 -5.82 16.10 11.50
C ILE A 20 -5.99 16.94 10.23
N ASN A 21 -4.87 17.32 9.61
CA ASN A 21 -4.88 18.14 8.40
C ASN A 21 -4.24 17.39 7.22
N ILE A 22 -4.86 17.47 6.04
CA ILE A 22 -4.26 16.93 4.81
C ILE A 22 -3.01 17.73 4.49
N SER A 23 -1.87 17.04 4.40
CA SER A 23 -0.58 17.60 3.99
C SER A 23 -0.40 17.49 2.48
N SER A 24 -0.74 16.34 1.89
CA SER A 24 -0.65 16.13 0.45
C SER A 24 -1.51 14.96 -0.01
N THR A 25 -1.97 15.04 -1.25
CA THR A 25 -2.69 13.96 -1.93
C THR A 25 -1.96 13.59 -3.23
N ARG A 26 -1.96 12.31 -3.57
CA ARG A 26 -1.44 11.77 -4.83
C ARG A 26 -2.47 10.88 -5.48
N TYR A 27 -2.61 11.03 -6.79
CA TYR A 27 -3.56 10.29 -7.62
C TYR A 27 -2.78 9.45 -8.62
N PHE A 28 -2.78 8.14 -8.45
CA PHE A 28 -2.11 7.19 -9.35
C PHE A 28 -3.10 6.59 -10.35
N TYR A 29 -4.29 6.20 -9.86
CA TYR A 29 -5.34 5.60 -10.67
C TYR A 29 -6.72 6.13 -10.28
N SER A 30 -7.58 6.34 -11.28
CA SER A 30 -8.97 6.75 -11.07
C SER A 30 -9.75 5.63 -10.39
N PRO A 31 -10.57 5.92 -9.36
CA PRO A 31 -11.45 4.94 -8.75
C PRO A 31 -12.69 4.69 -9.63
N GLU A 32 -12.51 3.91 -10.71
CA GLU A 32 -13.60 3.50 -11.60
C GLU A 32 -14.49 2.47 -10.92
N VAL A 33 -15.51 2.92 -10.19
CA VAL A 33 -16.41 2.07 -9.38
C VAL A 33 -17.88 2.41 -9.62
N ASN A 34 -18.75 1.41 -9.42
CA ASN A 34 -20.18 1.60 -9.35
C ASN A 34 -20.63 1.71 -7.89
N PHE A 35 -21.61 2.58 -7.62
CA PHE A 35 -22.28 2.62 -6.32
C PHE A 35 -23.64 1.93 -6.43
N SER A 36 -23.85 0.87 -5.64
CA SER A 36 -25.11 0.14 -5.62
C SER A 36 -25.41 -0.36 -4.21
N GLY A 37 -26.61 -0.07 -3.71
CA GLY A 37 -27.07 -0.56 -2.41
C GLY A 37 -26.19 -0.17 -1.21
N GLY A 38 -25.51 0.98 -1.26
CA GLY A 38 -24.60 1.41 -0.20
C GLY A 38 -23.18 0.84 -0.31
N SER A 39 -22.88 0.04 -1.34
CA SER A 39 -21.57 -0.59 -1.54
C SER A 39 -20.88 -0.03 -2.79
N LEU A 40 -19.56 0.08 -2.71
CA LEU A 40 -18.70 0.29 -3.86
C LEU A 40 -18.42 -1.05 -4.53
N LEU A 41 -18.75 -1.16 -5.82
CA LEU A 41 -18.55 -2.34 -6.64
C LEU A 41 -17.51 -2.04 -7.73
N PRO A 42 -16.56 -2.93 -7.99
CA PRO A 42 -15.64 -2.77 -9.10
C PRO A 42 -16.37 -2.87 -10.44
N THR A 43 -15.76 -2.31 -11.46
CA THR A 43 -16.11 -2.38 -12.88
C THR A 43 -14.99 -3.08 -13.64
N ASP A 44 -15.20 -3.40 -14.92
CA ASP A 44 -14.16 -3.95 -15.79
C ASP A 44 -12.99 -2.96 -16.03
N GLN A 45 -13.15 -1.70 -15.65
CA GLN A 45 -12.11 -0.66 -15.72
C GLN A 45 -11.45 -0.37 -14.38
N THR A 46 -11.91 -0.97 -13.27
CA THR A 46 -11.28 -0.78 -11.96
C THR A 46 -9.84 -1.24 -11.99
N VAL A 47 -8.94 -0.32 -11.64
CA VAL A 47 -7.57 -0.65 -11.23
C VAL A 47 -7.54 -0.64 -9.70
N TYR A 48 -6.89 -1.64 -9.12
CA TYR A 48 -6.70 -1.75 -7.69
C TYR A 48 -5.38 -1.10 -7.26
N GLY A 49 -5.43 -0.39 -6.13
CA GLY A 49 -4.35 0.44 -5.61
C GLY A 49 -3.66 -0.19 -4.42
N PHE A 50 -3.73 0.49 -3.28
CA PHE A 50 -2.98 0.12 -2.08
C PHE A 50 -3.75 -0.89 -1.24
N SER A 51 -3.15 -2.05 -0.97
CA SER A 51 -3.77 -3.09 -0.11
C SER A 51 -3.24 -3.07 1.32
N ALA A 52 -2.03 -2.57 1.54
CA ALA A 52 -1.42 -2.44 2.86
C ALA A 52 -0.48 -1.23 2.89
N LEU A 53 -0.36 -0.62 4.07
CA LEU A 53 0.53 0.51 4.34
C LEU A 53 1.19 0.35 5.72
N CYS A 54 2.46 0.70 5.82
CA CYS A 54 3.14 0.94 7.09
C CYS A 54 4.15 2.09 6.91
N ALA A 55 4.55 2.75 7.99
CA ALA A 55 5.44 3.89 7.90
C ALA A 55 6.49 3.88 9.01
N THR A 56 7.62 4.50 8.72
CA THR A 56 8.61 5.00 9.69
C THR A 56 8.59 6.53 9.66
N ASP A 57 9.40 7.16 10.50
CA ASP A 57 9.61 8.61 10.42
C ASP A 57 10.24 9.04 9.08
N ALA A 58 10.95 8.12 8.39
CA ALA A 58 11.64 8.42 7.14
C ALA A 58 10.76 8.19 5.90
N LEU A 59 10.07 7.05 5.84
CA LEU A 59 9.41 6.57 4.62
C LEU A 59 8.06 5.91 4.93
N LEU A 60 7.17 5.97 3.94
CA LEU A 60 5.98 5.15 3.86
C LEU A 60 6.25 3.96 2.95
N TYR A 61 5.87 2.76 3.37
CA TYR A 61 5.89 1.55 2.55
C TYR A 61 4.46 1.10 2.26
N SER A 62 4.24 0.54 1.08
CA SER A 62 2.94 0.05 0.65
C SER A 62 3.06 -1.26 -0.12
N VAL A 63 1.98 -2.04 -0.12
CA VAL A 63 1.73 -3.01 -1.18
C VAL A 63 0.82 -2.35 -2.22
N LEU A 64 1.31 -2.20 -3.45
CA LEU A 64 0.61 -1.55 -4.55
C LEU A 64 0.27 -2.58 -5.64
N ILE A 65 -1.01 -2.85 -5.86
CA ILE A 65 -1.47 -3.83 -6.86
C ILE A 65 -1.21 -3.26 -8.28
N ALA A 66 -1.72 -2.05 -8.55
CA ALA A 66 -1.60 -1.34 -9.82
C ALA A 66 -2.02 -2.19 -11.03
N ASP A 67 -3.09 -2.99 -10.85
CA ASP A 67 -3.60 -3.93 -11.83
C ASP A 67 -5.12 -4.06 -11.72
N LYS A 68 -5.76 -4.61 -12.75
CA LYS A 68 -7.19 -4.96 -12.74
C LYS A 68 -7.45 -6.27 -11.98
N ASP A 69 -6.45 -7.15 -11.88
CA ASP A 69 -6.50 -8.32 -11.01
C ASP A 69 -6.15 -7.92 -9.56
N PRO A 70 -7.11 -7.94 -8.61
CA PRO A 70 -6.86 -7.57 -7.23
C PRO A 70 -5.91 -8.51 -6.50
N ASN A 71 -5.57 -9.68 -7.07
CA ASN A 71 -4.77 -10.70 -6.39
C ASN A 71 -3.25 -10.52 -6.56
N GLN A 72 -2.81 -9.44 -7.22
CA GLN A 72 -1.39 -9.16 -7.50
C GLN A 72 -0.68 -8.43 -6.34
N PHE A 73 -0.65 -9.04 -5.15
CA PHE A 73 -0.07 -8.44 -3.93
C PHE A 73 1.45 -8.56 -3.82
N ASN A 74 2.20 -8.47 -4.92
CA ASN A 74 3.63 -8.80 -4.97
C ASN A 74 4.56 -7.61 -5.31
N LYS A 75 4.04 -6.38 -5.20
CA LYS A 75 4.83 -5.16 -5.43
C LYS A 75 4.82 -4.31 -4.18
N ILE A 76 6.00 -4.04 -3.65
CA ILE A 76 6.19 -3.11 -2.53
C ILE A 76 6.70 -1.79 -3.10
N CYS A 77 6.08 -0.67 -2.72
CA CYS A 77 6.54 0.67 -3.10
C CYS A 77 6.83 1.49 -1.84
N SER A 78 7.88 2.29 -1.87
CA SER A 78 8.20 3.26 -0.81
C SER A 78 7.99 4.70 -1.30
N PHE A 79 7.58 5.58 -0.39
CA PHE A 79 7.30 6.97 -0.66
C PHE A 79 7.89 7.88 0.42
N ASP A 80 8.31 9.08 0.03
CA ASP A 80 8.57 10.14 1.01
C ASP A 80 7.25 10.70 1.57
N TRP A 81 7.34 11.47 2.66
CA TRP A 81 6.18 12.12 3.28
C TRP A 81 5.55 13.25 2.44
N LYS A 82 6.10 13.56 1.27
CA LYS A 82 5.49 14.44 0.27
C LYS A 82 4.69 13.63 -0.76
N GLY A 83 4.75 12.31 -0.74
CA GLY A 83 4.09 11.40 -1.67
C GLY A 83 4.86 11.15 -2.96
N ASN A 84 6.16 11.40 -3.00
CA ASN A 84 7.01 11.02 -4.13
C ASN A 84 7.45 9.56 -3.95
N GLU A 85 7.32 8.75 -5.01
CA GLU A 85 7.84 7.38 -5.02
C GLU A 85 9.37 7.40 -4.92
N ILE A 86 9.92 6.60 -4.01
CA ILE A 86 11.35 6.47 -3.77
C ILE A 86 11.89 5.19 -4.40
N ALA A 87 11.20 4.06 -4.18
CA ALA A 87 11.61 2.78 -4.73
C ALA A 87 10.41 1.83 -4.93
N LYS A 88 10.64 0.85 -5.79
CA LYS A 88 9.69 -0.23 -6.08
C LYS A 88 10.41 -1.57 -6.10
N TYR A 89 9.85 -2.52 -5.38
CA TYR A 89 10.38 -3.86 -5.19
C TYR A 89 9.35 -4.89 -5.67
N GLN A 90 9.83 -5.92 -6.37
CA GLN A 90 9.04 -7.07 -6.78
C GLN A 90 9.35 -8.23 -5.84
N THR A 91 8.33 -8.79 -5.20
CA THR A 91 8.48 -9.95 -4.29
C THR A 91 8.19 -11.25 -5.02
N ASP A 92 8.76 -12.34 -4.51
CA ASP A 92 8.54 -13.72 -4.94
C ASP A 92 7.32 -14.38 -4.26
N CYS A 93 6.69 -13.66 -3.32
CA CYS A 93 5.50 -14.07 -2.58
C CYS A 93 4.40 -13.00 -2.61
N LEU A 94 3.18 -13.40 -2.26
CA LEU A 94 2.04 -12.49 -2.11
C LEU A 94 2.05 -11.91 -0.69
N VAL A 95 2.16 -10.58 -0.60
CA VAL A 95 2.31 -9.84 0.65
C VAL A 95 0.95 -9.32 1.11
N PHE A 96 0.47 -9.83 2.24
CA PHE A 96 -0.82 -9.47 2.81
C PHE A 96 -0.75 -8.19 3.64
N ASN A 97 0.28 -8.04 4.49
CA ASN A 97 0.46 -6.87 5.33
C ASN A 97 1.94 -6.60 5.61
N LEU A 98 2.29 -5.35 5.96
CA LEU A 98 3.65 -4.85 6.14
C LEU A 98 3.87 -4.30 7.56
N CYS A 99 5.12 -4.35 8.01
CA CYS A 99 5.59 -3.69 9.22
C CYS A 99 7.04 -3.23 9.01
N ALA A 100 7.29 -1.94 9.23
CA ALA A 100 8.62 -1.36 9.19
C ALA A 100 9.12 -1.12 10.62
N SER A 101 10.43 -1.21 10.81
CA SER A 101 11.08 -0.92 12.09
C SER A 101 11.89 0.37 11.99
N ASP A 102 11.78 1.25 12.98
CA ASP A 102 12.65 2.42 13.09
C ASP A 102 14.09 2.04 13.51
N THR A 103 14.31 0.83 14.04
CA THR A 103 15.63 0.35 14.48
C THR A 103 16.34 -0.56 13.49
N ASP A 104 15.59 -1.27 12.64
CA ASP A 104 16.13 -2.11 11.55
C ASP A 104 15.69 -1.48 10.21
N THR A 105 16.28 -0.34 9.88
CA THR A 105 15.86 0.50 8.75
C THR A 105 16.12 -0.12 7.38
N ASN A 106 16.94 -1.16 7.33
CA ASN A 106 17.31 -1.85 6.09
C ASN A 106 16.45 -3.09 5.85
N ARG A 107 15.42 -3.32 6.66
CA ARG A 107 14.57 -4.49 6.54
C ARG A 107 13.10 -4.15 6.72
N LEU A 108 12.28 -4.74 5.87
CA LEU A 108 10.83 -4.70 5.97
C LEU A 108 10.31 -6.08 6.38
N TYR A 109 9.46 -6.14 7.39
CA TYR A 109 8.80 -7.36 7.80
C TYR A 109 7.40 -7.42 7.20
N ALA A 110 6.91 -8.62 6.91
CA ALA A 110 5.61 -8.77 6.31
C ALA A 110 4.95 -10.10 6.66
N ILE A 111 3.62 -10.11 6.59
CA ILE A 111 2.85 -11.34 6.53
C ILE A 111 2.58 -11.65 5.06
N ALA A 112 3.06 -12.79 4.59
CA ALA A 112 2.79 -13.31 3.27
C ALA A 112 1.70 -14.40 3.31
N ILE A 113 1.10 -14.69 2.16
CA ILE A 113 0.09 -15.74 2.00
C ILE A 113 0.46 -16.72 0.88
N SER A 114 0.24 -18.01 1.13
CA SER A 114 0.28 -19.05 0.10
C SER A 114 -0.73 -20.16 0.39
N GLN A 115 -1.07 -20.95 -0.63
CA GLN A 115 -1.98 -22.09 -0.46
C GLN A 115 -1.42 -23.15 0.50
N GLU A 116 -0.10 -23.38 0.47
CA GLU A 116 0.55 -24.41 1.30
C GLU A 116 0.72 -24.01 2.75
N LYS A 117 1.07 -22.74 3.01
CA LYS A 117 1.45 -22.27 4.36
C LYS A 117 0.34 -21.48 5.05
N GLY A 118 -0.70 -21.07 4.33
CA GLY A 118 -1.60 -20.04 4.83
C GLY A 118 -0.84 -18.73 5.02
N PHE A 119 -0.98 -18.10 6.20
CA PHE A 119 -0.23 -16.91 6.56
C PHE A 119 1.12 -17.25 7.20
N TYR A 120 2.19 -16.60 6.75
CA TYR A 120 3.54 -16.80 7.30
C TYR A 120 4.33 -15.49 7.32
N LEU A 121 5.27 -15.40 8.26
CA LEU A 121 6.16 -14.24 8.40
C LEU A 121 7.30 -14.32 7.38
N VAL A 122 7.59 -13.19 6.73
CA VAL A 122 8.75 -12.99 5.85
C VAL A 122 9.42 -11.66 6.15
N SER A 123 10.64 -11.50 5.66
CA SER A 123 11.35 -10.23 5.69
C SER A 123 12.06 -9.97 4.37
N PHE A 124 12.16 -8.70 3.99
CA PHE A 124 12.83 -8.24 2.78
C PHE A 124 13.93 -7.27 3.19
N ASP A 125 15.16 -7.50 2.73
CA ASP A 125 16.22 -6.53 2.86
C ASP A 125 16.01 -5.43 1.80
N LEU A 126 16.12 -4.17 2.22
CA LEU A 126 15.90 -2.99 1.40
C LEU A 126 17.27 -2.50 0.90
N GLU A 127 17.55 -2.73 -0.38
CA GLU A 127 18.72 -2.18 -1.09
C GLU A 127 18.43 -0.80 -1.69
#